data_AF-A0A0D2ZVR0-F1
#
_entry.id   AF-A0A0D2ZVR0-F1
#
_cell.length_a   1.000
_cell.length_b   1.000
_cell.length_c   1.000
_cell.angle_alpha   90.00
_cell.angle_beta   90.00
_cell.angle_gamma   90.00
#
_symmetry.space_group_name_H-M   'P 1'
#
loop_
_entity.id
_entity.type
_entity.pdbx_description
1 polymer ?
#
loop_
_entity_poly.entity_id
_entity_poly.type
_entity_poly.pdbx_seq_one_letter_code
_entity_poly.pdbx_strand_id
1 'polypeptide(L)'
;MYSLLLHGKRRFVDVQKWPSLIVSLNLWRNAASSSASGVSDGLKGKNFTVSYLVDSLSLTKKLAESISKKVTFDDKCHPDSVLNLFRSHGFTDSQISAIITDYPLLLTADAEKSIGPKLQLLKSRGASTSELTETISKVPRILSKDRSLTVYYDFVKEVIEADSKFGTLCLPKRGKQENKIRNISALRELGMPQRMLFPLLISNRPHICGKERFRESLKKVVEMGFDPTTPRFLEALRIVMGMNNETVQEKVNVYKRLGFTAEDILVMFKRFPIFLALSEKKITRGFETMKKCGLLEDEELRSVVKMFPQCLGFSEENILNSVETFLGLGFSRDEIAMMVKRLPASIGYSGETVKKKTEFVVKEMSWPLKAVALFPQVLGLSMEKRIVPRCNVIKALISKGLIKSELLPPLSSALVCTDQDFLKRYVRKHDLDEEFVAELMAIFTGEMRTNK
;
A
#
# COMPACT_ATOMS: atom_id res chain seq x y z
N MET A 1 13.36 -16.70 -30.48
CA MET A 1 13.60 -15.30 -30.90
C MET A 1 12.26 -14.65 -31.23
N TYR A 2 11.79 -13.69 -30.42
CA TYR A 2 10.69 -12.78 -30.80
C TYR A 2 10.94 -11.42 -30.14
N SER A 3 11.54 -10.51 -30.90
CA SER A 3 11.89 -9.16 -30.47
C SER A 3 10.66 -8.25 -30.56
N LEU A 4 10.04 -7.96 -29.41
CA LEU A 4 9.12 -6.83 -29.29
C LEU A 4 9.93 -5.53 -29.26
N LEU A 5 10.33 -5.06 -30.45
CA LEU A 5 11.04 -3.80 -30.65
C LEU A 5 10.12 -2.61 -30.33
N LEU A 6 10.00 -2.27 -29.06
CA LEU A 6 9.47 -0.97 -28.61
C LEU A 6 10.55 0.10 -28.75
N HIS A 7 10.81 0.53 -29.99
CA HIS A 7 11.55 1.76 -30.22
C HIS A 7 10.70 2.97 -29.83
N GLY A 8 11.27 3.84 -29.00
CA GLY A 8 10.56 4.98 -28.44
C GLY A 8 10.15 6.00 -29.50
N LYS A 9 8.85 6.23 -29.62
CA LYS A 9 8.27 7.49 -30.09
C LYS A 9 6.94 7.69 -29.37
N ARG A 10 6.80 8.79 -28.63
CA ARG A 10 5.52 9.25 -28.09
C ARG A 10 4.60 9.58 -29.27
N ARG A 11 3.76 8.63 -29.69
CA ARG A 11 2.60 8.89 -30.54
C ARG A 11 1.36 8.70 -29.68
N PHE A 12 0.53 9.73 -29.61
CA PHE A 12 -0.82 9.62 -29.08
C PHE A 12 -1.54 8.54 -29.88
N VAL A 13 -2.02 7.50 -29.20
CA VAL A 13 -2.85 6.46 -29.84
C VAL A 13 -4.27 6.98 -29.91
N ASP A 14 -4.81 6.94 -31.13
CA ASP A 14 -6.11 7.48 -31.49
C ASP A 14 -7.25 6.86 -30.66
N VAL A 15 -8.08 7.73 -30.06
CA VAL A 15 -9.14 7.36 -29.10
C VAL A 15 -10.29 6.61 -29.78
N GLN A 16 -10.37 6.62 -31.12
CA GLN A 16 -11.47 6.02 -31.88
C GLN A 16 -11.47 4.49 -31.97
N LYS A 17 -10.49 3.76 -31.41
CA LYS A 17 -10.41 2.28 -31.52
C LYS A 17 -11.07 1.49 -30.37
N TRP A 18 -11.84 2.13 -29.49
CA TRP A 18 -12.62 1.44 -28.46
C TRP A 18 -13.88 0.68 -28.95
N PRO A 19 -14.68 1.17 -29.93
CA PRO A 19 -15.97 0.56 -30.27
C PRO A 19 -15.91 -0.90 -30.74
N SER A 20 -14.81 -1.33 -31.36
CA SER A 20 -14.66 -2.69 -31.91
C SER A 20 -14.40 -3.79 -30.89
N LEU A 21 -14.26 -3.47 -29.59
CA LEU A 21 -14.12 -4.44 -28.50
C LEU A 21 -15.42 -4.72 -27.74
N ILE A 22 -16.52 -4.04 -28.11
CA ILE A 22 -17.80 -4.03 -27.36
C ILE A 22 -18.78 -5.12 -27.85
N VAL A 23 -18.58 -5.68 -29.04
CA VAL A 23 -19.53 -6.61 -29.69
C VAL A 23 -19.01 -8.05 -29.67
N SER A 24 -19.25 -8.79 -28.59
CA SER A 24 -19.27 -10.29 -28.59
C SER A 24 -19.79 -10.91 -27.29
N LEU A 25 -21.01 -11.46 -27.39
CA LEU A 25 -21.51 -12.73 -26.81
C LEU A 25 -21.71 -12.90 -25.28
N ASN A 26 -23.01 -12.95 -24.94
CA ASN A 26 -23.64 -13.32 -23.64
C ASN A 26 -23.49 -14.82 -23.26
N LEU A 27 -23.49 -15.15 -21.94
CA LEU A 27 -24.49 -16.03 -21.25
C LEU A 27 -24.06 -16.62 -19.86
N TRP A 28 -24.88 -16.35 -18.82
CA TRP A 28 -25.15 -17.07 -17.53
C TRP A 28 -24.01 -17.25 -16.46
N ARG A 29 -24.11 -16.70 -15.23
CA ARG A 29 -24.83 -17.16 -13.97
C ARG A 29 -24.33 -18.52 -13.41
N ASN A 30 -24.05 -18.79 -12.12
CA ASN A 30 -24.27 -18.19 -10.76
C ASN A 30 -23.24 -18.82 -9.74
N ALA A 31 -23.16 -18.56 -8.41
CA ALA A 31 -23.27 -17.37 -7.54
C ALA A 31 -22.95 -17.71 -6.04
N ALA A 32 -22.43 -16.75 -5.24
CA ALA A 32 -22.38 -16.70 -3.73
C ALA A 32 -21.49 -17.75 -2.96
N SER A 33 -21.05 -17.61 -1.69
CA SER A 33 -21.13 -16.56 -0.63
C SER A 33 -19.99 -16.71 0.44
N SER A 34 -19.98 -15.80 1.44
CA SER A 34 -19.11 -15.51 2.61
C SER A 34 -18.80 -16.67 3.62
N SER A 35 -18.13 -16.53 4.79
CA SER A 35 -17.69 -15.36 5.61
C SER A 35 -16.53 -15.68 6.62
N ALA A 36 -16.10 -14.64 7.35
CA ALA A 36 -15.25 -14.50 8.55
C ALA A 36 -15.41 -15.55 9.70
N SER A 37 -14.65 -15.57 10.81
CA SER A 37 -14.15 -14.44 11.65
C SER A 37 -13.14 -14.82 12.77
N GLY A 38 -12.54 -13.79 13.43
CA GLY A 38 -12.06 -13.82 14.83
C GLY A 38 -10.70 -14.48 15.14
N VAL A 39 -10.01 -14.23 16.28
CA VAL A 39 -10.21 -13.31 17.44
C VAL A 39 -8.81 -12.83 17.95
N SER A 40 -8.77 -11.80 18.79
CA SER A 40 -7.59 -11.13 19.36
C SER A 40 -7.08 -11.70 20.70
N ASP A 41 -5.75 -11.74 20.91
CA ASP A 41 -5.14 -11.86 22.26
C ASP A 41 -3.74 -11.17 22.38
N GLY A 42 -3.47 -10.18 21.53
CA GLY A 42 -2.09 -9.77 21.22
C GLY A 42 -1.58 -8.49 21.90
N LEU A 43 -1.65 -8.34 23.23
CA LEU A 43 -1.08 -7.15 23.92
C LEU A 43 0.15 -7.43 24.79
N LYS A 44 0.24 -8.55 25.51
CA LYS A 44 1.41 -8.87 26.36
C LYS A 44 2.66 -9.19 25.53
N GLY A 45 2.57 -10.16 24.61
CA GLY A 45 3.70 -10.55 23.75
C GLY A 45 4.25 -9.45 22.85
N LYS A 46 3.49 -8.38 22.58
CA LYS A 46 4.01 -7.22 21.81
C LYS A 46 5.18 -6.54 22.51
N ASN A 47 5.14 -6.39 23.83
CA ASN A 47 6.20 -5.69 24.57
C ASN A 47 7.48 -6.53 24.60
N PHE A 48 7.37 -7.82 24.90
CA PHE A 48 8.50 -8.77 24.85
C PHE A 48 9.10 -8.88 23.44
N THR A 49 8.25 -8.99 22.41
CA THR A 49 8.69 -9.06 21.02
C THR A 49 9.47 -7.79 20.61
N VAL A 50 9.08 -6.60 21.09
CA VAL A 50 9.80 -5.36 20.77
C VAL A 50 11.19 -5.32 21.40
N SER A 51 11.34 -5.66 22.70
CA SER A 51 12.67 -5.69 23.32
C SER A 51 13.58 -6.74 22.67
N TYR A 52 13.08 -7.97 22.50
CA TYR A 52 13.84 -9.04 21.86
C TYR A 52 14.36 -8.66 20.46
N LEU A 53 13.55 -7.97 19.64
CA LEU A 53 13.94 -7.55 18.29
C LEU A 53 14.97 -6.41 18.29
N VAL A 54 14.99 -5.55 19.31
CA VAL A 54 16.03 -4.53 19.47
C VAL A 54 17.33 -5.21 19.91
N ASP A 55 17.27 -6.06 20.93
CA ASP A 55 18.44 -6.64 21.59
C ASP A 55 19.13 -7.71 20.72
N SER A 56 18.36 -8.64 20.15
CA SER A 56 18.91 -9.81 19.42
C SER A 56 19.25 -9.56 17.95
N LEU A 57 18.76 -8.47 17.35
CA LEU A 57 18.89 -8.16 15.92
C LEU A 57 19.34 -6.71 15.63
N SER A 58 19.65 -5.92 16.66
CA SER A 58 20.06 -4.51 16.55
C SER A 58 19.08 -3.64 15.74
N LEU A 59 17.79 -3.97 15.75
CA LEU A 59 16.78 -3.20 15.03
C LEU A 59 16.42 -1.92 15.81
N THR A 60 16.14 -0.84 15.09
CA THR A 60 15.60 0.36 15.75
C THR A 60 14.27 0.04 16.42
N LYS A 61 14.01 0.60 17.62
CA LYS A 61 12.77 0.41 18.37
C LYS A 61 11.50 0.62 17.51
N LYS A 62 11.51 1.67 16.67
CA LYS A 62 10.44 2.00 15.70
C LYS A 62 10.20 0.91 14.64
N LEU A 63 11.24 0.18 14.25
CA LEU A 63 11.14 -0.94 13.33
C LEU A 63 10.65 -2.20 14.06
N ALA A 64 11.16 -2.49 15.26
CA ALA A 64 10.68 -3.55 16.13
C ALA A 64 9.18 -3.40 16.46
N GLU A 65 8.70 -2.19 16.77
CA GLU A 65 7.28 -1.85 16.96
C GLU A 65 6.42 -2.00 15.69
N SER A 66 7.02 -1.91 14.51
CA SER A 66 6.35 -2.18 13.23
C SER A 66 6.27 -3.68 12.94
N ILE A 67 7.25 -4.44 13.43
CA ILE A 67 7.33 -5.90 13.30
C ILE A 67 6.41 -6.59 14.32
N SER A 68 6.32 -6.12 15.57
CA SER A 68 5.45 -6.69 16.61
C SER A 68 3.95 -6.56 16.32
N LYS A 69 3.58 -5.80 15.27
CA LYS A 69 2.22 -5.75 14.70
C LYS A 69 1.92 -6.91 13.74
N LYS A 70 2.95 -7.64 13.29
CA LYS A 70 2.87 -8.77 12.34
C LYS A 70 3.14 -10.12 12.99
N VAL A 71 3.94 -10.16 14.07
CA VAL A 71 4.30 -11.36 14.83
C VAL A 71 4.38 -11.00 16.31
N THR A 72 3.99 -11.93 17.19
CA THR A 72 4.08 -11.79 18.65
C THR A 72 4.40 -13.13 19.26
N PHE A 73 5.32 -13.14 20.22
CA PHE A 73 5.69 -14.30 21.03
C PHE A 73 6.05 -13.83 22.45
N ASP A 74 5.97 -14.75 23.41
CA ASP A 74 6.20 -14.50 24.84
C ASP A 74 7.49 -15.17 25.37
N ASP A 75 8.19 -15.96 24.53
CA ASP A 75 9.44 -16.65 24.85
C ASP A 75 10.54 -16.39 23.80
N LYS A 76 11.79 -16.62 24.18
CA LYS A 76 12.95 -16.53 23.28
C LYS A 76 13.35 -17.86 22.62
N CYS A 77 12.82 -18.99 23.08
CA CYS A 77 13.27 -20.33 22.67
C CYS A 77 13.01 -20.58 21.17
N HIS A 78 11.81 -20.24 20.69
CA HIS A 78 11.46 -20.35 19.27
C HIS A 78 12.29 -19.41 18.37
N PRO A 79 12.34 -18.08 18.62
CA PRO A 79 13.10 -17.19 17.76
C PRO A 79 14.61 -17.43 17.84
N ASP A 80 15.20 -17.71 19.02
CA ASP A 80 16.64 -18.03 19.13
C ASP A 80 17.00 -19.26 18.29
N SER A 81 16.16 -20.30 18.29
CA SER A 81 16.35 -21.49 17.45
C SER A 81 16.37 -21.15 15.96
N VAL A 82 15.46 -20.28 15.51
CA VAL A 82 15.40 -19.81 14.12
C VAL A 82 16.63 -18.97 13.75
N LEU A 83 17.05 -18.03 14.61
CA LEU A 83 18.25 -17.21 14.35
C LEU A 83 19.51 -18.07 14.28
N ASN A 84 19.66 -19.02 15.21
CA ASN A 84 20.82 -19.91 15.27
C ASN A 84 20.87 -20.89 14.08
N LEU A 85 19.72 -21.35 13.59
CA LEU A 85 19.64 -22.14 12.35
C LEU A 85 20.09 -21.33 11.12
N PHE A 86 19.74 -20.04 11.01
CA PHE A 86 20.25 -19.19 9.94
C PHE A 86 21.76 -18.98 10.07
N ARG A 87 22.29 -18.70 11.27
CA ARG A 87 23.73 -18.57 11.51
C ARG A 87 24.50 -19.86 11.15
N SER A 88 24.00 -21.03 11.55
CA SER A 88 24.62 -22.33 11.19
C SER A 88 24.60 -22.61 9.68
N HIS A 89 23.70 -21.97 8.94
CA HIS A 89 23.66 -22.05 7.48
C HIS A 89 24.53 -21.02 6.75
N GLY A 90 25.17 -20.10 7.46
CA GLY A 90 26.13 -19.11 6.93
C GLY A 90 25.58 -17.70 6.74
N PHE A 91 24.40 -17.38 7.27
CA PHE A 91 23.82 -16.04 7.18
C PHE A 91 24.47 -15.09 8.19
N THR A 92 24.79 -13.87 7.76
CA THR A 92 25.26 -12.80 8.66
C THR A 92 24.10 -12.20 9.47
N ASP A 93 24.38 -11.61 10.64
CA ASP A 93 23.33 -10.94 11.42
C ASP A 93 22.64 -9.82 10.62
N SER A 94 23.35 -9.10 9.74
CA SER A 94 22.75 -8.09 8.85
C SER A 94 21.75 -8.68 7.85
N GLN A 95 22.04 -9.86 7.29
CA GLN A 95 21.13 -10.61 6.42
C GLN A 95 19.93 -11.13 7.20
N ILE A 96 20.15 -11.67 8.40
CA ILE A 96 19.09 -12.15 9.31
C ILE A 96 18.14 -10.99 9.69
N SER A 97 18.67 -9.83 10.07
CA SER A 97 17.88 -8.62 10.37
C SER A 97 17.07 -8.14 9.16
N ALA A 98 17.60 -8.23 7.94
CA ALA A 98 16.84 -7.94 6.72
C ALA A 98 15.71 -8.97 6.46
N ILE A 99 16.01 -10.27 6.64
CA ILE A 99 15.06 -11.39 6.51
C ILE A 99 13.87 -11.22 7.45
N ILE A 100 14.13 -10.98 8.74
CA ILE A 100 13.10 -10.80 9.76
C ILE A 100 12.32 -9.50 9.52
N THR A 101 12.95 -8.45 8.97
CA THR A 101 12.25 -7.20 8.63
C THR A 101 11.18 -7.38 7.53
N ASP A 102 11.47 -8.12 6.45
CA ASP A 102 10.48 -8.40 5.40
C ASP A 102 9.44 -9.45 5.84
N TYR A 103 9.90 -10.54 6.47
CA TYR A 103 9.05 -11.69 6.80
C TYR A 103 9.19 -12.18 8.25
N PRO A 104 8.64 -11.43 9.24
CA PRO A 104 8.78 -11.75 10.66
C PRO A 104 8.17 -13.08 11.12
N LEU A 105 7.22 -13.63 10.35
CA LEU A 105 6.54 -14.89 10.70
C LEU A 105 7.47 -16.11 10.74
N LEU A 106 8.72 -15.98 10.27
CA LEU A 106 9.75 -16.99 10.46
C LEU A 106 10.11 -17.19 11.95
N LEU A 107 10.01 -16.17 12.80
CA LEU A 107 10.33 -16.28 14.23
C LEU A 107 9.38 -17.20 15.01
N THR A 108 8.19 -17.44 14.48
CA THR A 108 7.17 -18.34 15.05
C THR A 108 7.14 -19.72 14.37
N ALA A 109 8.06 -19.99 13.46
CA ALA A 109 8.13 -21.27 12.75
C ALA A 109 9.06 -22.26 13.47
N ASP A 110 8.72 -23.56 13.43
CA ASP A 110 9.61 -24.61 13.94
C ASP A 110 10.89 -24.64 13.09
N ALA A 111 12.03 -24.28 13.68
CA ALA A 111 13.30 -24.17 12.98
C ALA A 111 13.69 -25.51 12.34
N GLU A 112 13.73 -26.59 13.13
CA GLU A 112 14.21 -27.91 12.71
C GLU A 112 13.23 -28.67 11.81
N LYS A 113 11.91 -28.49 11.99
CA LYS A 113 10.91 -29.20 11.17
C LYS A 113 10.45 -28.42 9.93
N SER A 114 10.55 -27.09 9.92
CA SER A 114 9.97 -26.28 8.84
C SER A 114 10.97 -25.46 8.03
N ILE A 115 12.09 -25.00 8.62
CA ILE A 115 13.10 -24.17 7.95
C ILE A 115 14.33 -25.02 7.58
N GLY A 116 14.85 -25.82 8.50
CA GLY A 116 16.05 -26.65 8.33
C GLY A 116 15.98 -27.54 7.09
N PRO A 117 14.90 -28.33 6.89
CA PRO A 117 14.75 -29.20 5.72
C PRO A 117 14.70 -28.42 4.41
N LYS A 118 14.24 -27.16 4.44
CA LYS A 118 14.19 -26.28 3.27
C LYS A 118 15.56 -25.73 2.92
N LEU A 119 16.34 -25.30 3.90
CA LEU A 119 17.72 -24.86 3.69
C LEU A 119 18.61 -26.01 3.22
N GLN A 120 18.46 -27.19 3.82
CA GLN A 120 19.15 -28.42 3.39
C GLN A 120 18.76 -28.84 1.96
N LEU A 121 17.47 -28.80 1.59
CA LEU A 121 16.99 -29.09 0.24
C LEU A 121 17.57 -28.15 -0.83
N LEU A 122 17.83 -26.89 -0.47
CA LEU A 122 18.45 -25.92 -1.38
C LEU A 122 19.96 -26.16 -1.49
N LYS A 123 20.66 -26.44 -0.39
CA LYS A 123 22.08 -26.85 -0.41
C LYS A 123 22.30 -28.14 -1.23
N SER A 124 21.48 -29.17 -1.01
CA SER A 124 21.59 -30.44 -1.75
C SER A 124 21.21 -30.33 -3.23
N ARG A 125 20.51 -29.26 -3.62
CA ARG A 125 20.25 -28.90 -5.02
C ARG A 125 21.46 -28.22 -5.72
N GLY A 126 22.54 -27.94 -4.99
CA GLY A 126 23.77 -27.36 -5.53
C GLY A 126 23.89 -25.84 -5.35
N ALA A 127 23.06 -25.21 -4.52
CA ALA A 127 23.23 -23.81 -4.15
C ALA A 127 24.51 -23.61 -3.34
N SER A 128 25.37 -22.68 -3.75
CA SER A 128 26.49 -22.26 -2.89
C SER A 128 25.98 -21.52 -1.65
N THR A 129 26.74 -21.52 -0.54
CA THR A 129 26.32 -20.81 0.68
C THR A 129 26.14 -19.31 0.44
N SER A 130 26.97 -18.69 -0.41
CA SER A 130 26.84 -17.28 -0.78
C SER A 130 25.53 -17.02 -1.55
N GLU A 131 25.25 -17.84 -2.56
CA GLU A 131 24.03 -17.75 -3.39
C GLU A 131 22.75 -17.98 -2.56
N LEU A 132 22.78 -18.97 -1.65
CA LEU A 132 21.67 -19.28 -0.75
C LEU A 132 21.37 -18.11 0.19
N THR A 133 22.40 -17.55 0.81
CA THR A 133 22.26 -16.44 1.76
C THR A 133 21.79 -15.17 1.06
N GLU A 134 22.34 -14.84 -0.11
CA GLU A 134 21.90 -13.70 -0.92
C GLU A 134 20.44 -13.85 -1.39
N THR A 135 20.08 -15.01 -1.94
CA THR A 135 18.74 -15.27 -2.48
C THR A 135 17.67 -15.20 -1.40
N ILE A 136 17.90 -15.85 -0.25
CA ILE A 136 16.94 -15.85 0.86
C ILE A 136 16.89 -14.47 1.53
N SER A 137 18.01 -13.72 1.58
CA SER A 137 17.99 -12.34 2.08
C SER A 137 17.15 -11.40 1.21
N LYS A 138 17.22 -11.55 -0.12
CA LYS A 138 16.41 -10.77 -1.07
C LYS A 138 14.94 -11.21 -1.12
N VAL A 139 14.64 -12.49 -0.90
CA VAL A 139 13.28 -13.06 -1.03
C VAL A 139 12.94 -14.04 0.12
N PRO A 140 12.84 -13.59 1.39
CA PRO A 140 12.75 -14.50 2.54
C PRO A 140 11.48 -15.37 2.56
N ARG A 141 10.39 -14.83 2.02
CA ARG A 141 9.09 -15.49 1.90
C ARG A 141 9.12 -16.73 1.02
N ILE A 142 10.22 -17.00 0.29
CA ILE A 142 10.39 -18.25 -0.46
C ILE A 142 10.28 -19.49 0.45
N LEU A 143 10.73 -19.38 1.70
CA LEU A 143 10.66 -20.43 2.72
C LEU A 143 9.22 -20.79 3.15
N SER A 144 8.21 -19.99 2.78
CA SER A 144 6.78 -20.34 2.92
C SER A 144 6.29 -21.40 1.92
N LYS A 145 7.16 -21.88 1.03
CA LYS A 145 6.83 -22.93 0.04
C LYS A 145 7.37 -24.27 0.48
N ASP A 146 6.53 -25.30 0.42
CA ASP A 146 6.93 -26.69 0.60
C ASP A 146 7.17 -27.35 -0.77
N ARG A 147 6.12 -27.91 -1.40
CA ARG A 147 6.18 -28.73 -2.64
C ARG A 147 6.67 -28.01 -3.92
N SER A 148 7.16 -26.77 -3.82
CA SER A 148 7.62 -25.96 -4.95
C SER A 148 8.84 -25.09 -4.67
N LEU A 149 9.44 -25.21 -3.47
CA LEU A 149 10.56 -24.36 -3.03
C LEU A 149 11.69 -24.28 -4.05
N THR A 150 12.17 -25.43 -4.51
CA THR A 150 13.29 -25.56 -5.45
C THR A 150 13.01 -24.85 -6.78
N VAL A 151 11.83 -25.03 -7.36
CA VAL A 151 11.43 -24.38 -8.63
C VAL A 151 11.30 -22.87 -8.48
N TYR A 152 10.89 -22.37 -7.31
CA TYR A 152 10.91 -20.94 -7.04
C TYR A 152 12.32 -20.41 -6.79
N TYR A 153 13.20 -21.20 -6.15
CA TYR A 153 14.57 -20.82 -5.86
C TYR A 153 15.38 -20.70 -7.14
N ASP A 154 15.34 -21.70 -8.02
CA ASP A 154 15.99 -21.69 -9.33
C ASP A 154 15.59 -20.42 -10.13
N PHE A 155 14.30 -20.05 -10.13
CA PHE A 155 13.83 -18.86 -10.83
C PHE A 155 14.24 -17.54 -10.15
N VAL A 156 14.24 -17.46 -8.81
CA VAL A 156 14.70 -16.25 -8.09
C VAL A 156 16.20 -16.06 -8.30
N LYS A 157 16.98 -17.14 -8.29
CA LYS A 157 18.40 -17.15 -8.66
C LYS A 157 18.60 -16.60 -10.07
N GLU A 158 17.97 -17.19 -11.09
CA GLU A 158 18.05 -16.71 -12.48
C GLU A 158 17.66 -15.23 -12.61
N VAL A 159 16.68 -14.76 -11.82
CA VAL A 159 16.23 -13.36 -11.80
C VAL A 159 17.25 -12.42 -11.15
N ILE A 160 17.99 -12.87 -10.14
CA ILE A 160 19.10 -12.13 -9.51
C ILE A 160 20.34 -12.13 -10.42
N GLU A 161 20.67 -13.27 -11.03
CA GLU A 161 21.80 -13.42 -11.94
C GLU A 161 21.62 -12.65 -13.27
N ALA A 162 20.38 -12.49 -13.74
CA ALA A 162 20.07 -11.78 -14.99
C ALA A 162 20.36 -10.26 -14.97
N ASP A 163 20.64 -9.66 -13.80
CA ASP A 163 21.23 -8.31 -13.75
C ASP A 163 22.67 -8.28 -14.33
N SER A 164 23.33 -9.44 -14.45
CA SER A 164 24.70 -9.55 -14.98
C SER A 164 24.78 -9.87 -16.48
N LYS A 165 23.90 -10.73 -17.02
CA LYS A 165 23.83 -11.07 -18.47
C LYS A 165 22.42 -11.45 -18.93
N PHE A 166 22.06 -11.02 -20.15
CA PHE A 166 20.84 -11.45 -20.85
C PHE A 166 20.93 -12.93 -21.27
N GLY A 167 20.28 -13.82 -20.51
CA GLY A 167 20.17 -15.26 -20.80
C GLY A 167 18.77 -15.68 -21.24
N THR A 168 18.69 -16.63 -22.18
CA THR A 168 17.39 -17.22 -22.62
C THR A 168 16.98 -18.35 -21.68
N LEU A 169 15.75 -18.28 -21.18
CA LEU A 169 15.16 -19.26 -20.26
C LEU A 169 15.02 -20.66 -20.91
N CYS A 170 15.54 -21.69 -20.23
CA CYS A 170 15.38 -23.07 -20.65
C CYS A 170 15.07 -23.99 -19.46
N LEU A 171 13.79 -24.01 -19.03
CA LEU A 171 13.30 -24.90 -17.96
C LEU A 171 12.18 -25.82 -18.47
N PRO A 172 12.37 -27.16 -18.47
CA PRO A 172 11.32 -28.10 -18.84
C PRO A 172 10.48 -28.53 -17.63
N LYS A 173 9.18 -28.21 -17.60
CA LYS A 173 8.10 -28.97 -16.90
C LYS A 173 6.71 -28.30 -17.09
N ARG A 174 5.71 -29.09 -17.51
CA ARG A 174 4.32 -28.65 -17.77
C ARG A 174 3.59 -28.19 -16.48
N GLY A 175 2.83 -27.09 -16.54
CA GLY A 175 1.74 -26.83 -15.57
C GLY A 175 1.48 -25.35 -15.20
N LYS A 176 0.69 -25.13 -14.13
CA LYS A 176 0.37 -23.78 -13.60
C LYS A 176 1.63 -22.95 -13.26
N GLN A 177 2.69 -23.63 -12.83
CA GLN A 177 3.98 -23.02 -12.46
C GLN A 177 4.73 -22.47 -13.69
N GLU A 178 4.75 -23.20 -14.81
CA GLU A 178 5.36 -22.80 -16.08
C GLU A 178 4.69 -21.51 -16.62
N ASN A 179 3.35 -21.48 -16.60
CA ASN A 179 2.59 -20.31 -17.02
C ASN A 179 2.98 -19.07 -16.20
N LYS A 180 3.13 -19.23 -14.88
CA LYS A 180 3.52 -18.15 -13.97
C LYS A 180 4.95 -17.66 -14.23
N ILE A 181 5.91 -18.55 -14.38
CA ILE A 181 7.31 -18.25 -14.74
C ILE A 181 7.39 -17.47 -16.06
N ARG A 182 6.77 -17.98 -17.12
CA ARG A 182 6.74 -17.33 -18.44
C ARG A 182 6.09 -15.95 -18.40
N ASN A 183 4.98 -15.83 -17.67
CA ASN A 183 4.24 -14.57 -17.56
C ASN A 183 5.05 -13.51 -16.78
N ILE A 184 5.80 -13.91 -15.75
CA ILE A 184 6.70 -13.02 -14.99
C ILE A 184 7.93 -12.62 -15.83
N SER A 185 8.44 -13.53 -16.67
CA SER A 185 9.49 -13.21 -17.64
C SER A 185 9.05 -12.16 -18.66
N ALA A 186 7.80 -12.25 -19.15
CA ALA A 186 7.22 -11.24 -20.02
C ALA A 186 7.01 -9.87 -19.32
N LEU A 187 6.76 -9.83 -18.00
CA LEU A 187 6.74 -8.58 -17.24
C LEU A 187 8.14 -7.98 -17.09
N ARG A 188 9.16 -8.81 -16.88
CA ARG A 188 10.57 -8.41 -16.84
C ARG A 188 11.04 -7.83 -18.18
N GLU A 189 10.67 -8.46 -19.30
CA GLU A 189 10.95 -7.97 -20.66
C GLU A 189 10.31 -6.60 -20.95
N LEU A 190 9.19 -6.27 -20.31
CA LEU A 190 8.57 -4.93 -20.36
C LEU A 190 9.20 -3.92 -19.38
N GLY A 191 10.29 -4.25 -18.69
CA GLY A 191 11.01 -3.36 -17.77
C GLY A 191 10.42 -3.26 -16.36
N MET A 192 9.58 -4.22 -15.93
CA MET A 192 9.00 -4.18 -14.59
C MET A 192 10.06 -4.38 -13.47
N PRO A 193 10.14 -3.48 -12.48
CA PRO A 193 11.13 -3.57 -11.39
C PRO A 193 11.03 -4.88 -10.58
N GLN A 194 12.18 -5.46 -10.23
CA GLN A 194 12.28 -6.73 -9.51
C GLN A 194 11.46 -6.79 -8.21
N ARG A 195 11.45 -5.68 -7.43
CA ARG A 195 10.63 -5.51 -6.22
C ARG A 195 9.13 -5.75 -6.44
N MET A 196 8.64 -5.58 -7.67
CA MET A 196 7.25 -5.83 -8.07
C MET A 196 7.04 -7.25 -8.61
N LEU A 197 8.09 -7.93 -9.09
CA LEU A 197 8.03 -9.31 -9.59
C LEU A 197 8.07 -10.34 -8.45
N PHE A 198 8.91 -10.15 -7.42
CA PHE A 198 9.03 -11.10 -6.30
C PHE A 198 7.68 -11.39 -5.58
N PRO A 199 6.81 -10.40 -5.28
CA PRO A 199 5.49 -10.68 -4.71
C PRO A 199 4.58 -11.52 -5.64
N LEU A 200 4.72 -11.38 -6.96
CA LEU A 200 3.95 -12.17 -7.94
C LEU A 200 4.44 -13.62 -7.97
N LEU A 201 5.76 -13.84 -7.85
CA LEU A 201 6.35 -15.18 -7.70
C LEU A 201 5.83 -15.88 -6.46
N ILE A 202 5.80 -15.22 -5.32
CA ILE A 202 5.44 -15.89 -4.06
C ILE A 202 3.92 -16.05 -3.91
N SER A 203 3.11 -15.26 -4.62
CA SER A 203 1.65 -15.29 -4.47
C SER A 203 1.01 -16.62 -4.92
N ASN A 204 0.15 -17.20 -4.08
CA ASN A 204 -0.73 -18.32 -4.47
C ASN A 204 -1.97 -17.85 -5.25
N ARG A 205 -2.12 -16.55 -5.53
CA ARG A 205 -3.27 -16.01 -6.26
C ARG A 205 -3.28 -16.55 -7.71
N PRO A 206 -4.39 -17.14 -8.20
CA PRO A 206 -4.42 -17.85 -9.48
C PRO A 206 -4.37 -16.94 -10.73
N HIS A 207 -4.43 -15.62 -10.54
CA HIS A 207 -4.67 -14.64 -11.62
C HIS A 207 -3.55 -14.53 -12.65
N ILE A 208 -2.35 -15.08 -12.40
CA ILE A 208 -1.18 -14.98 -13.31
C ILE A 208 -0.92 -16.33 -14.03
N CYS A 209 -1.82 -17.31 -13.90
CA CYS A 209 -1.55 -18.69 -14.33
C CYS A 209 -2.12 -19.08 -15.72
N GLY A 210 -2.76 -18.15 -16.45
CA GLY A 210 -3.27 -18.39 -17.82
C GLY A 210 -2.26 -17.99 -18.91
N LYS A 211 -2.29 -18.63 -20.09
CA LYS A 211 -1.36 -18.35 -21.21
C LYS A 211 -1.87 -17.25 -22.14
N GLU A 212 -2.89 -17.53 -22.95
CA GLU A 212 -3.43 -16.56 -23.93
C GLU A 212 -4.00 -15.33 -23.23
N ARG A 213 -4.93 -15.52 -22.27
CA ARG A 213 -5.55 -14.43 -21.50
C ARG A 213 -4.53 -13.48 -20.84
N PHE A 214 -3.36 -13.97 -20.42
CA PHE A 214 -2.30 -13.11 -19.88
C PHE A 214 -1.69 -12.22 -20.97
N ARG A 215 -1.30 -12.80 -22.12
CA ARG A 215 -0.71 -12.02 -23.23
C ARG A 215 -1.70 -10.99 -23.79
N GLU A 216 -2.97 -11.36 -23.94
CA GLU A 216 -4.02 -10.43 -24.36
C GLU A 216 -4.25 -9.31 -23.35
N SER A 217 -4.36 -9.62 -22.05
CA SER A 217 -4.54 -8.61 -21.00
C SER A 217 -3.32 -7.67 -20.91
N LEU A 218 -2.12 -8.22 -21.06
CA LEU A 218 -0.87 -7.46 -21.08
C LEU A 218 -0.85 -6.47 -22.26
N LYS A 219 -1.18 -6.96 -23.46
CA LYS A 219 -1.32 -6.12 -24.66
C LYS A 219 -2.36 -5.01 -24.45
N LYS A 220 -3.56 -5.33 -23.97
CA LYS A 220 -4.62 -4.35 -23.67
C LYS A 220 -4.14 -3.25 -22.71
N VAL A 221 -3.44 -3.60 -21.63
CA VAL A 221 -2.96 -2.64 -20.62
C VAL A 221 -1.81 -1.75 -21.17
N VAL A 222 -0.93 -2.30 -22.01
CA VAL A 222 0.09 -1.51 -22.73
C VAL A 222 -0.57 -0.56 -23.75
N GLU A 223 -1.56 -1.03 -24.52
CA GLU A 223 -2.31 -0.22 -25.50
C GLU A 223 -3.12 0.92 -24.82
N MET A 224 -3.61 0.70 -23.60
CA MET A 224 -4.21 1.76 -22.77
C MET A 224 -3.20 2.83 -22.30
N GLY A 225 -1.89 2.59 -22.46
CA GLY A 225 -0.82 3.53 -22.11
C GLY A 225 -0.41 3.50 -20.64
N PHE A 226 -0.56 2.36 -19.95
CA PHE A 226 0.03 2.19 -18.62
C PHE A 226 1.54 1.92 -18.72
N ASP A 227 2.33 2.58 -17.89
CA ASP A 227 3.77 2.38 -17.75
C ASP A 227 4.07 1.11 -16.93
N PRO A 228 4.71 0.07 -17.51
CA PRO A 228 5.05 -1.20 -16.83
C PRO A 228 5.91 -1.07 -15.58
N THR A 229 6.62 0.05 -15.42
CA THR A 229 7.45 0.32 -14.23
C THR A 229 6.63 0.72 -13.01
N THR A 230 5.35 1.06 -13.18
CA THR A 230 4.49 1.63 -12.14
C THR A 230 3.60 0.59 -11.45
N PRO A 231 3.29 0.73 -10.15
CA PRO A 231 2.32 -0.14 -9.46
C PRO A 231 0.93 -0.14 -10.13
N ARG A 232 0.52 0.97 -10.74
CA ARG A 232 -0.76 1.11 -11.46
C ARG A 232 -0.89 0.12 -12.62
N PHE A 233 0.20 -0.20 -13.32
CA PHE A 233 0.18 -1.21 -14.38
C PHE A 233 -0.20 -2.59 -13.84
N LEU A 234 0.36 -2.99 -12.69
CA LEU A 234 -0.01 -4.26 -12.05
C LEU A 234 -1.45 -4.26 -11.52
N GLU A 235 -1.95 -3.14 -11.02
CA GLU A 235 -3.36 -3.00 -10.65
C GLU A 235 -4.27 -3.14 -11.87
N ALA A 236 -4.01 -2.40 -12.94
CA ALA A 236 -4.78 -2.48 -14.20
C ALA A 236 -4.75 -3.88 -14.80
N LEU A 237 -3.57 -4.52 -14.85
CA LEU A 237 -3.43 -5.90 -15.32
C LEU A 237 -4.26 -6.87 -14.49
N ARG A 238 -4.27 -6.75 -13.16
CA ARG A 238 -5.11 -7.61 -12.28
C ARG A 238 -6.61 -7.42 -12.54
N ILE A 239 -7.06 -6.20 -12.86
CA ILE A 239 -8.47 -5.93 -13.19
C ILE A 239 -8.83 -6.52 -14.54
N VAL A 240 -8.05 -6.23 -15.59
CA VAL A 240 -8.29 -6.75 -16.96
C VAL A 240 -8.18 -8.28 -17.02
N MET A 241 -7.29 -8.88 -16.22
CA MET A 241 -7.20 -10.34 -16.08
C MET A 241 -8.30 -10.95 -15.19
N GLY A 242 -8.88 -10.18 -14.27
CA GLY A 242 -9.91 -10.66 -13.34
C GLY A 242 -11.29 -10.70 -13.96
N MET A 243 -11.58 -9.83 -14.93
CA MET A 243 -12.89 -9.66 -15.55
C MET A 243 -12.91 -10.16 -17.00
N ASN A 244 -14.09 -10.47 -17.53
CA ASN A 244 -14.29 -10.59 -18.97
C ASN A 244 -14.70 -9.22 -19.55
N ASN A 245 -14.77 -9.11 -20.87
CA ASN A 245 -15.14 -7.83 -21.52
C ASN A 245 -16.58 -7.41 -21.12
N GLU A 246 -17.51 -8.34 -20.95
CA GLU A 246 -18.91 -8.09 -20.56
C GLU A 246 -19.02 -7.39 -19.21
N THR A 247 -18.43 -7.97 -18.15
CA THR A 247 -18.41 -7.39 -16.79
C THR A 247 -17.78 -6.00 -16.75
N VAL A 248 -16.78 -5.73 -17.62
CA VAL A 248 -16.24 -4.37 -17.78
C VAL A 248 -17.27 -3.46 -18.44
N GLN A 249 -17.94 -3.92 -19.50
CA GLN A 249 -18.94 -3.14 -20.22
C GLN A 249 -20.19 -2.84 -19.38
N GLU A 250 -20.68 -3.79 -18.57
CA GLU A 250 -21.80 -3.61 -17.64
C GLU A 250 -21.47 -2.51 -16.62
N LYS A 251 -20.28 -2.56 -16.00
CA LYS A 251 -19.78 -1.51 -15.10
C LYS A 251 -19.64 -0.15 -15.78
N VAL A 252 -19.04 -0.11 -16.98
CA VAL A 252 -18.96 1.11 -17.79
C VAL A 252 -20.36 1.68 -18.04
N ASN A 253 -21.35 0.83 -18.31
CA ASN A 253 -22.74 1.24 -18.50
C ASN A 253 -23.40 1.74 -17.19
N VAL A 254 -23.05 1.21 -16.02
CA VAL A 254 -23.45 1.80 -14.73
C VAL A 254 -22.91 3.22 -14.61
N TYR A 255 -21.61 3.45 -14.82
CA TYR A 255 -21.03 4.79 -14.76
C TYR A 255 -21.65 5.74 -15.80
N LYS A 256 -21.96 5.28 -17.02
CA LYS A 256 -22.69 6.09 -18.01
C LYS A 256 -24.08 6.50 -17.51
N ARG A 257 -24.84 5.60 -16.85
CA ARG A 257 -26.14 5.93 -16.23
C ARG A 257 -26.02 6.94 -15.07
N LEU A 258 -24.88 7.00 -14.40
CA LEU A 258 -24.56 7.99 -13.37
C LEU A 258 -23.98 9.31 -13.95
N GLY A 259 -23.98 9.48 -15.28
CA GLY A 259 -23.58 10.71 -15.97
C GLY A 259 -22.08 10.84 -16.26
N PHE A 260 -21.29 9.76 -16.19
CA PHE A 260 -19.87 9.79 -16.55
C PHE A 260 -19.67 9.46 -18.04
N THR A 261 -18.83 10.23 -18.74
CA THR A 261 -18.47 9.95 -20.13
C THR A 261 -17.51 8.75 -20.23
N ALA A 262 -17.36 8.17 -21.43
CA ALA A 262 -16.38 7.11 -21.65
C ALA A 262 -14.94 7.59 -21.37
N GLU A 263 -14.63 8.86 -21.66
CA GLU A 263 -13.33 9.47 -21.38
C GLU A 263 -13.10 9.67 -19.88
N ASP A 264 -14.11 10.13 -19.13
CA ASP A 264 -14.03 10.22 -17.66
C ASP A 264 -13.68 8.86 -17.05
N ILE A 265 -14.33 7.79 -17.52
CA ILE A 265 -14.11 6.42 -17.05
C ILE A 265 -12.69 5.93 -17.38
N LEU A 266 -12.16 6.28 -18.56
CA LEU A 266 -10.78 5.98 -18.95
C LEU A 266 -9.77 6.73 -18.06
N VAL A 267 -9.95 8.04 -17.85
CA VAL A 267 -9.09 8.86 -17.00
C VAL A 267 -9.12 8.36 -15.54
N MET A 268 -10.30 8.03 -15.02
CA MET A 268 -10.45 7.36 -13.72
C MET A 268 -9.70 6.03 -13.67
N PHE A 269 -9.83 5.18 -14.69
CA PHE A 269 -9.13 3.89 -14.74
C PHE A 269 -7.60 4.03 -14.77
N LYS A 270 -7.06 4.97 -15.56
CA LYS A 270 -5.61 5.25 -15.61
C LYS A 270 -5.06 5.72 -14.27
N ARG A 271 -5.84 6.49 -13.50
CA ARG A 271 -5.43 7.01 -12.19
C ARG A 271 -5.64 6.01 -11.05
N PHE A 272 -6.69 5.20 -11.13
CA PHE A 272 -7.25 4.41 -10.02
C PHE A 272 -7.82 3.04 -10.47
N PRO A 273 -7.05 2.12 -11.08
CA PRO A 273 -7.60 0.94 -11.77
C PRO A 273 -8.55 0.09 -10.91
N ILE A 274 -8.27 0.01 -9.61
CA ILE A 274 -9.02 -0.76 -8.61
C ILE A 274 -10.51 -0.39 -8.51
N PHE A 275 -10.95 0.79 -8.97
CA PHE A 275 -12.36 1.21 -8.83
C PHE A 275 -13.34 0.30 -9.61
N LEU A 276 -12.91 -0.29 -10.73
CA LEU A 276 -13.73 -1.26 -11.47
C LEU A 276 -13.90 -2.59 -10.72
N ALA A 277 -13.12 -2.87 -9.65
CA ALA A 277 -13.34 -4.03 -8.78
C ALA A 277 -14.63 -3.92 -7.94
N LEU A 278 -15.23 -2.73 -7.86
CA LEU A 278 -16.50 -2.54 -7.17
C LEU A 278 -17.64 -3.28 -7.92
N SER A 279 -18.55 -3.90 -7.16
CA SER A 279 -19.78 -4.44 -7.75
C SER A 279 -20.73 -3.30 -8.12
N GLU A 280 -21.58 -3.54 -9.11
CA GLU A 280 -22.53 -2.53 -9.61
C GLU A 280 -23.46 -2.04 -8.50
N LYS A 281 -23.95 -2.96 -7.66
CA LYS A 281 -24.73 -2.63 -6.46
C LYS A 281 -23.98 -1.71 -5.50
N LYS A 282 -22.64 -1.81 -5.37
CA LYS A 282 -21.84 -0.86 -4.58
C LYS A 282 -21.75 0.50 -5.30
N ILE A 283 -21.44 0.50 -6.60
CA ILE A 283 -21.30 1.71 -7.42
C ILE A 283 -22.59 2.55 -7.37
N THR A 284 -23.74 1.96 -7.71
CA THR A 284 -25.04 2.66 -7.66
C THR A 284 -25.38 3.10 -6.24
N ARG A 285 -25.34 2.20 -5.25
CA ARG A 285 -25.70 2.56 -3.86
C ARG A 285 -24.81 3.67 -3.30
N GLY A 286 -23.49 3.59 -3.50
CA GLY A 286 -22.56 4.61 -3.01
C GLY A 286 -22.85 5.99 -3.60
N PHE A 287 -23.19 6.06 -4.89
CA PHE A 287 -23.59 7.30 -5.55
C PHE A 287 -24.90 7.84 -4.97
N GLU A 288 -25.94 6.98 -4.90
CA GLU A 288 -27.25 7.36 -4.35
C GLU A 288 -27.19 7.75 -2.87
N THR A 289 -26.38 7.08 -2.04
CA THR A 289 -26.19 7.49 -0.63
C THR A 289 -25.52 8.86 -0.56
N MET A 290 -24.45 9.12 -1.32
CA MET A 290 -23.81 10.45 -1.32
C MET A 290 -24.74 11.55 -1.83
N LYS A 291 -25.61 11.25 -2.80
CA LYS A 291 -26.67 12.16 -3.26
C LYS A 291 -27.71 12.41 -2.16
N LYS A 292 -28.23 11.36 -1.52
CA LYS A 292 -29.16 11.45 -0.37
C LYS A 292 -28.58 12.21 0.82
N CYS A 293 -27.26 12.20 1.02
CA CYS A 293 -26.63 13.01 2.06
C CYS A 293 -26.85 14.50 1.85
N GLY A 294 -27.20 14.98 0.64
CA GLY A 294 -27.54 16.38 0.36
C GLY A 294 -26.40 17.36 0.62
N LEU A 295 -25.16 16.92 0.44
CA LEU A 295 -23.95 17.71 0.66
C LEU A 295 -23.35 18.29 -0.62
N LEU A 296 -23.69 17.72 -1.77
CA LEU A 296 -23.09 18.02 -3.06
C LEU A 296 -24.17 17.95 -4.14
N GLU A 297 -24.14 18.91 -5.05
CA GLU A 297 -24.93 18.83 -6.28
C GLU A 297 -24.42 17.69 -7.18
N ASP A 298 -25.27 17.20 -8.07
CA ASP A 298 -24.97 16.05 -8.95
C ASP A 298 -23.66 16.21 -9.75
N GLU A 299 -23.32 17.43 -10.19
CA GLU A 299 -22.06 17.71 -10.90
C GLU A 299 -20.85 17.76 -9.95
N GLU A 300 -21.02 18.30 -8.74
CA GLU A 300 -19.96 18.29 -7.72
C GLU A 300 -19.66 16.87 -7.25
N LEU A 301 -20.69 16.03 -7.09
CA LEU A 301 -20.57 14.61 -6.78
C LEU A 301 -19.84 13.86 -7.90
N ARG A 302 -20.17 14.11 -9.17
CA ARG A 302 -19.41 13.57 -10.31
C ARG A 302 -17.94 13.99 -10.25
N SER A 303 -17.64 15.26 -9.98
CA SER A 303 -16.26 15.76 -9.83
C SER A 303 -15.51 15.06 -8.68
N VAL A 304 -16.14 14.90 -7.53
CA VAL A 304 -15.62 14.16 -6.36
C VAL A 304 -15.29 12.71 -6.72
N VAL A 305 -16.17 12.02 -7.45
CA VAL A 305 -15.94 10.64 -7.92
C VAL A 305 -14.81 10.59 -8.95
N LYS A 306 -14.71 11.54 -9.89
CA LYS A 306 -13.57 11.64 -10.84
C LYS A 306 -12.22 11.78 -10.11
N MET A 307 -12.20 12.48 -8.97
CA MET A 307 -11.01 12.66 -8.16
C MET A 307 -10.64 11.45 -7.29
N PHE A 308 -11.61 10.64 -6.87
CA PHE A 308 -11.38 9.46 -6.02
C PHE A 308 -12.55 8.45 -6.12
N PRO A 309 -12.64 7.64 -7.19
CA PRO A 309 -13.82 6.83 -7.45
C PRO A 309 -14.03 5.68 -6.47
N GLN A 310 -13.04 5.38 -5.62
CA GLN A 310 -13.16 4.41 -4.53
C GLN A 310 -14.14 4.84 -3.42
N CYS A 311 -14.54 6.11 -3.32
CA CYS A 311 -15.57 6.53 -2.35
C CYS A 311 -16.91 5.80 -2.55
N LEU A 312 -17.24 5.43 -3.79
CA LEU A 312 -18.39 4.59 -4.13
C LEU A 312 -18.31 3.16 -3.53
N GLY A 313 -17.15 2.75 -3.02
CA GLY A 313 -16.94 1.48 -2.36
C GLY A 313 -17.30 1.45 -0.88
N PHE A 314 -17.52 2.63 -0.25
CA PHE A 314 -17.89 2.74 1.16
C PHE A 314 -19.29 2.14 1.43
N SER A 315 -19.54 1.73 2.67
CA SER A 315 -20.89 1.34 3.11
C SER A 315 -21.76 2.58 3.31
N GLU A 316 -23.07 2.41 3.15
CA GLU A 316 -24.06 3.45 3.40
C GLU A 316 -23.97 3.95 4.84
N GLU A 317 -23.90 3.01 5.80
CA GLU A 317 -23.61 3.25 7.22
C GLU A 317 -22.33 4.09 7.44
N ASN A 318 -21.20 3.76 6.79
CA ASN A 318 -19.97 4.55 7.00
C ASN A 318 -20.13 5.99 6.52
N ILE A 319 -20.81 6.20 5.39
CA ILE A 319 -21.03 7.55 4.84
C ILE A 319 -21.93 8.34 5.79
N LEU A 320 -23.08 7.77 6.21
CA LEU A 320 -24.03 8.42 7.10
C LEU A 320 -23.42 8.72 8.47
N ASN A 321 -22.82 7.73 9.13
CA ASN A 321 -22.15 7.90 10.44
C ASN A 321 -20.99 8.91 10.36
N SER A 322 -20.32 9.03 9.22
CA SER A 322 -19.28 10.06 9.02
C SER A 322 -19.88 11.47 8.98
N VAL A 323 -20.97 11.67 8.22
CA VAL A 323 -21.69 12.95 8.19
C VAL A 323 -22.24 13.32 9.56
N GLU A 324 -22.86 12.39 10.27
CA GLU A 324 -23.32 12.58 11.65
C GLU A 324 -22.17 12.92 12.60
N THR A 325 -21.01 12.27 12.46
CA THR A 325 -19.82 12.58 13.26
C THR A 325 -19.33 14.01 13.01
N PHE A 326 -19.30 14.47 11.75
CA PHE A 326 -18.90 15.85 11.45
C PHE A 326 -19.91 16.87 12.02
N LEU A 327 -21.22 16.61 11.89
CA LEU A 327 -22.26 17.46 12.49
C LEU A 327 -22.13 17.51 14.02
N GLY A 328 -21.93 16.35 14.67
CA GLY A 328 -21.71 16.25 16.12
C GLY A 328 -20.40 16.86 16.62
N LEU A 329 -19.43 17.12 15.74
CA LEU A 329 -18.21 17.89 16.02
C LEU A 329 -18.39 19.41 15.78
N GLY A 330 -19.57 19.84 15.29
CA GLY A 330 -19.91 21.25 15.07
C GLY A 330 -19.61 21.79 13.67
N PHE A 331 -19.26 20.95 12.69
CA PHE A 331 -19.07 21.41 11.31
C PHE A 331 -20.42 21.72 10.63
N SER A 332 -20.49 22.79 9.85
CA SER A 332 -21.67 23.07 9.02
C SER A 332 -21.76 22.11 7.82
N ARG A 333 -22.94 21.97 7.21
CA ARG A 333 -23.11 21.15 6.00
C ARG A 333 -22.24 21.64 4.83
N ASP A 334 -22.05 22.96 4.70
CA ASP A 334 -21.19 23.56 3.68
C ASP A 334 -19.70 23.30 3.95
N GLU A 335 -19.30 23.31 5.23
CA GLU A 335 -17.95 22.93 5.63
C GLU A 335 -17.68 21.45 5.33
N ILE A 336 -18.63 20.57 5.65
CA ILE A 336 -18.56 19.14 5.29
C ILE A 336 -18.46 18.99 3.76
N ALA A 337 -19.32 19.67 2.99
CA ALA A 337 -19.26 19.67 1.52
C ALA A 337 -17.90 20.10 0.98
N MET A 338 -17.31 21.17 1.55
CA MET A 338 -15.96 21.62 1.22
C MET A 338 -14.90 20.57 1.57
N MET A 339 -15.05 19.89 2.72
CA MET A 339 -14.14 18.83 3.15
C MET A 339 -14.19 17.62 2.22
N VAL A 340 -15.39 17.18 1.78
CA VAL A 340 -15.54 16.08 0.81
C VAL A 340 -14.95 16.47 -0.55
N LYS A 341 -15.19 17.71 -1.03
CA LYS A 341 -14.59 18.22 -2.27
C LYS A 341 -13.05 18.25 -2.22
N ARG A 342 -12.44 18.60 -1.08
CA ARG A 342 -10.98 18.68 -0.90
C ARG A 342 -10.31 17.34 -0.53
N LEU A 343 -11.05 16.42 0.08
CA LEU A 343 -10.58 15.08 0.46
C LEU A 343 -11.76 14.08 0.43
N PRO A 344 -12.10 13.48 -0.72
CA PRO A 344 -13.21 12.51 -0.82
C PRO A 344 -13.08 11.26 0.05
N ALA A 345 -11.87 10.98 0.57
CA ALA A 345 -11.64 9.89 1.51
C ALA A 345 -12.14 10.18 2.94
N SER A 346 -12.48 11.44 3.28
CA SER A 346 -12.90 11.85 4.63
C SER A 346 -14.17 11.13 5.09
N ILE A 347 -15.15 10.98 4.19
CA ILE A 347 -16.41 10.24 4.42
C ILE A 347 -16.23 8.71 4.57
N GLY A 348 -15.01 8.20 4.40
CA GLY A 348 -14.66 6.81 4.62
C GLY A 348 -13.91 6.56 5.93
N TYR A 349 -13.57 7.61 6.70
CA TYR A 349 -12.89 7.46 7.99
C TYR A 349 -13.87 7.12 9.11
N SER A 350 -13.41 6.34 10.10
CA SER A 350 -14.23 6.04 11.29
C SER A 350 -14.48 7.32 12.09
N GLY A 351 -15.66 7.42 12.69
CA GLY A 351 -16.02 8.55 13.54
C GLY A 351 -15.02 8.78 14.68
N GLU A 352 -14.49 7.71 15.27
CA GLU A 352 -13.40 7.75 16.25
C GLU A 352 -12.13 8.45 15.69
N THR A 353 -11.72 8.11 14.46
CA THR A 353 -10.53 8.71 13.83
C THR A 353 -10.74 10.19 13.58
N VAL A 354 -11.93 10.57 13.10
CA VAL A 354 -12.31 11.96 12.83
C VAL A 354 -12.36 12.76 14.13
N LYS A 355 -13.04 12.24 15.15
CA LYS A 355 -13.17 12.85 16.47
C LYS A 355 -11.81 13.03 17.13
N LYS A 356 -11.01 11.97 17.29
CA LYS A 356 -9.69 12.03 17.92
C LYS A 356 -8.77 13.08 17.30
N LYS A 357 -8.73 13.15 15.95
CA LYS A 357 -7.87 14.12 15.24
C LYS A 357 -8.41 15.55 15.34
N THR A 358 -9.73 15.73 15.23
CA THR A 358 -10.36 17.05 15.35
C THR A 358 -10.23 17.59 16.77
N GLU A 359 -10.48 16.77 17.80
CA GLU A 359 -10.35 17.16 19.20
C GLU A 359 -8.90 17.50 19.57
N PHE A 360 -7.91 16.72 19.12
CA PHE A 360 -6.51 17.08 19.32
C PHE A 360 -6.16 18.45 18.70
N VAL A 361 -6.51 18.66 17.42
CA VAL A 361 -6.19 19.91 16.70
C VAL A 361 -6.92 21.13 17.29
N VAL A 362 -8.17 20.97 17.73
CA VAL A 362 -9.02 22.08 18.17
C VAL A 362 -8.93 22.31 19.68
N LYS A 363 -9.00 21.27 20.51
CA LYS A 363 -9.03 21.38 21.98
C LYS A 363 -7.64 21.41 22.59
N GLU A 364 -6.72 20.53 22.19
CA GLU A 364 -5.37 20.44 22.79
C GLU A 364 -4.33 21.38 22.15
N MET A 365 -4.61 21.82 20.93
CA MET A 365 -3.70 22.62 20.10
C MET A 365 -4.30 23.98 19.68
N SER A 366 -5.56 24.27 20.04
CA SER A 366 -6.22 25.58 19.89
C SER A 366 -6.38 26.12 18.46
N TRP A 367 -6.25 25.29 17.41
CA TRP A 367 -6.65 25.70 16.06
C TRP A 367 -8.18 25.81 15.97
N PRO A 368 -8.74 26.81 15.27
CA PRO A 368 -10.19 26.91 15.11
C PRO A 368 -10.73 25.74 14.28
N LEU A 369 -11.94 25.27 14.60
CA LEU A 369 -12.61 24.15 13.89
C LEU A 369 -12.63 24.35 12.37
N LYS A 370 -12.90 25.57 11.92
CA LYS A 370 -12.89 26.00 10.51
C LYS A 370 -11.54 25.76 9.81
N ALA A 371 -10.42 25.74 10.52
CA ALA A 371 -9.12 25.38 9.93
C ALA A 371 -9.07 23.91 9.50
N VAL A 372 -9.72 23.01 10.24
CA VAL A 372 -9.88 21.59 9.87
C VAL A 372 -10.75 21.45 8.61
N ALA A 373 -11.81 22.25 8.50
CA ALA A 373 -12.65 22.29 7.30
C ALA A 373 -11.91 22.79 6.06
N LEU A 374 -11.04 23.79 6.22
CA LEU A 374 -10.16 24.29 5.15
C LEU A 374 -9.08 23.29 4.75
N PHE A 375 -8.55 22.50 5.69
CA PHE A 375 -7.43 21.58 5.47
C PHE A 375 -7.74 20.14 5.95
N PRO A 376 -8.76 19.48 5.38
CA PRO A 376 -9.23 18.15 5.82
C PRO A 376 -8.17 17.06 5.66
N GLN A 377 -7.10 17.31 4.90
CA GLN A 377 -5.95 16.44 4.77
C GLN A 377 -5.33 16.07 6.12
N VAL A 378 -5.49 16.92 7.16
CA VAL A 378 -5.09 16.60 8.54
C VAL A 378 -5.72 15.30 9.06
N LEU A 379 -6.97 15.00 8.67
CA LEU A 379 -7.67 13.77 9.05
C LEU A 379 -7.03 12.51 8.45
N GLY A 380 -6.28 12.64 7.35
CA GLY A 380 -5.53 11.56 6.71
C GLY A 380 -4.13 11.32 7.27
N LEU A 381 -3.57 12.24 8.08
CA LEU A 381 -2.20 12.13 8.60
C LEU A 381 -2.11 11.16 9.80
N SER A 382 -0.92 10.61 10.05
CA SER A 382 -0.65 9.85 11.29
C SER A 382 -0.51 10.80 12.47
N MET A 383 -1.16 10.44 13.59
CA MET A 383 -1.03 11.18 14.84
C MET A 383 0.42 11.13 15.33
N GLU A 384 0.95 9.93 15.46
CA GLU A 384 2.22 9.60 16.11
C GLU A 384 3.42 10.03 15.27
N LYS A 385 3.35 9.87 13.94
CA LYS A 385 4.47 10.14 13.03
C LYS A 385 4.48 11.54 12.42
N ARG A 386 3.42 12.33 12.59
CA ARG A 386 3.31 13.63 11.90
C ARG A 386 2.58 14.71 12.67
N ILE A 387 1.37 14.46 13.18
CA ILE A 387 0.59 15.52 13.86
C ILE A 387 1.28 15.89 15.18
N VAL A 388 1.47 14.93 16.09
CA VAL A 388 2.00 15.19 17.44
C VAL A 388 3.43 15.75 17.43
N PRO A 389 4.42 15.20 16.71
CA PRO A 389 5.79 15.75 16.72
C PRO A 389 5.86 17.19 16.22
N ARG A 390 5.09 17.52 15.17
CA ARG A 390 5.04 18.87 14.61
C ARG A 390 4.30 19.83 15.53
N CYS A 391 3.21 19.40 16.14
CA CYS A 391 2.50 20.17 17.17
C CYS A 391 3.38 20.46 18.39
N ASN A 392 4.25 19.53 18.79
CA ASN A 392 5.21 19.74 19.87
C ASN A 392 6.30 20.77 19.50
N VAL A 393 6.81 20.73 18.26
CA VAL A 393 7.71 21.79 17.73
C VAL A 393 7.02 23.16 17.77
N ILE A 394 5.75 23.27 17.33
CA ILE A 394 5.02 24.54 17.41
C ILE A 394 4.82 24.98 18.88
N LYS A 395 4.53 24.05 19.81
CA LYS A 395 4.44 24.35 21.25
C LYS A 395 5.77 24.89 21.83
N ALA A 396 6.91 24.32 21.45
CA ALA A 396 8.23 24.81 21.86
C ALA A 396 8.57 26.20 21.27
N LEU A 397 8.15 26.48 20.03
CA LEU A 397 8.28 27.81 19.44
C LEU A 397 7.38 28.85 20.12
N ILE A 398 6.19 28.46 20.57
CA ILE A 398 5.28 29.33 21.35
C ILE A 398 5.88 29.63 22.73
N SER A 399 6.41 28.63 23.44
CA SER A 399 6.99 28.84 24.79
C SER A 399 8.25 29.73 24.77
N LYS A 400 8.98 29.76 23.65
CA LYS A 400 10.10 30.69 23.40
C LYS A 400 9.66 32.04 22.82
N GLY A 401 8.36 32.29 22.62
CA GLY A 401 7.82 33.55 22.08
C GLY A 401 8.03 33.75 20.57
N LEU A 402 8.54 32.75 19.85
CA LEU A 402 8.85 32.81 18.41
C LEU A 402 7.60 32.67 17.52
N ILE A 403 6.52 32.12 18.07
CA ILE A 403 5.18 32.11 17.49
C ILE A 403 4.21 32.67 18.53
N LYS A 404 3.38 33.65 18.16
CA LYS A 404 2.30 34.13 19.01
C LYS A 404 1.21 33.07 19.09
N SER A 405 0.78 32.71 20.30
CA SER A 405 -0.29 31.72 20.55
C SER A 405 -1.62 32.07 19.86
N GLU A 406 -1.92 33.37 19.71
CA GLU A 406 -3.10 33.91 19.03
C GLU A 406 -3.04 33.77 17.50
N LEU A 407 -1.84 33.60 16.92
CA LEU A 407 -1.59 33.58 15.47
C LEU A 407 -0.94 32.25 15.06
N LEU A 408 -1.63 31.15 15.37
CA LEU A 408 -1.20 29.81 14.98
C LEU A 408 -1.03 29.70 13.45
N PRO A 409 0.06 29.07 12.95
CA PRO A 409 0.30 28.95 11.53
C PRO A 409 -0.79 28.10 10.84
N PRO A 410 -1.18 28.37 9.58
CA PRO A 410 -2.17 27.57 8.87
C PRO A 410 -1.84 26.07 8.88
N LEU A 411 -2.85 25.18 9.06
CA LEU A 411 -2.63 23.73 9.10
C LEU A 411 -1.94 23.18 7.83
N SER A 412 -2.15 23.82 6.67
CA SER A 412 -1.40 23.55 5.45
C SER A 412 0.11 23.71 5.63
N SER A 413 0.52 24.79 6.29
CA SER A 413 1.92 25.16 6.54
C SER A 413 2.56 24.36 7.68
N ALA A 414 1.78 23.97 8.70
CA ALA A 414 2.26 23.24 9.87
C ALA A 414 2.18 21.71 9.71
N LEU A 415 1.02 21.13 9.34
CA LEU A 415 0.80 19.67 9.39
C LEU A 415 0.80 19.00 8.02
N VAL A 416 0.27 19.66 6.99
CA VAL A 416 0.11 19.05 5.64
C VAL A 416 1.38 19.13 4.80
N CYS A 417 2.19 20.18 4.94
CA CYS A 417 3.42 20.41 4.16
C CYS A 417 4.44 19.27 4.21
N THR A 418 5.44 19.28 3.31
CA THR A 418 6.51 18.27 3.31
C THR A 418 7.36 18.37 4.58
N ASP A 419 8.16 17.34 4.88
CA ASP A 419 9.07 17.39 6.03
C ASP A 419 10.19 18.42 5.80
N GLN A 420 10.64 18.57 4.54
CA GLN A 420 11.60 19.61 4.15
C GLN A 420 11.04 21.03 4.36
N ASP A 421 9.80 21.30 3.94
CA ASP A 421 9.13 22.59 4.17
C ASP A 421 8.96 22.89 5.65
N PHE A 422 8.57 21.89 6.45
CA PHE A 422 8.38 22.03 7.88
C PHE A 422 9.69 22.39 8.58
N LEU A 423 10.74 21.60 8.33
CA LEU A 423 12.06 21.83 8.91
C LEU A 423 12.62 23.20 8.52
N LYS A 424 12.47 23.61 7.25
CA LYS A 424 12.92 24.94 6.78
C LYS A 424 12.19 26.10 7.46
N ARG A 425 10.89 25.97 7.75
CA ARG A 425 10.07 27.05 8.34
C ARG A 425 10.18 27.15 9.85
N TYR A 426 10.27 26.02 10.54
CA TYR A 426 10.06 25.95 12.00
C TYR A 426 11.26 25.45 12.79
N VAL A 427 12.23 24.78 12.16
CA VAL A 427 13.36 24.16 12.87
C VAL A 427 14.69 24.79 12.50
N ARG A 428 14.96 25.02 11.20
CA ARG A 428 16.24 25.56 10.69
C ARG A 428 16.11 27.02 10.26
N LYS A 429 15.43 27.83 11.06
CA LYS A 429 15.29 29.26 10.80
C LYS A 429 16.60 29.95 11.23
N HIS A 430 17.12 30.84 10.38
CA HIS A 430 18.48 31.41 10.53
C HIS A 430 18.72 32.21 11.81
N ASP A 431 17.65 32.63 12.50
CA ASP A 431 17.69 33.45 13.71
C ASP A 431 17.60 32.62 15.01
N LEU A 432 17.71 31.28 14.92
CA LEU A 432 17.66 30.37 16.07
C LEU A 432 19.06 29.89 16.44
N ASP A 433 19.32 29.76 17.75
CA ASP A 433 20.55 29.18 18.26
C ASP A 433 20.66 27.67 17.95
N GLU A 434 21.89 27.18 17.71
CA GLU A 434 22.12 25.81 17.23
C GLU A 434 21.66 24.74 18.23
N GLU A 435 21.70 25.03 19.54
CA GLU A 435 21.24 24.13 20.60
C GLU A 435 19.71 23.95 20.54
N PHE A 436 18.96 25.05 20.40
CA PHE A 436 17.51 25.00 20.21
C PHE A 436 17.10 24.39 18.87
N VAL A 437 17.88 24.60 17.79
CA VAL A 437 17.69 23.86 16.52
C VAL A 437 17.83 22.35 16.75
N ALA A 438 18.79 21.91 17.56
CA ALA A 438 18.96 20.50 17.93
C ALA A 438 17.81 19.98 18.81
N GLU A 439 17.32 20.76 19.79
CA GLU A 439 16.14 20.43 20.60
C GLU A 439 14.90 20.23 19.71
N LEU A 440 14.62 21.18 18.81
CA LEU A 440 13.49 21.10 17.88
C LEU A 440 13.62 19.93 16.90
N MET A 441 14.84 19.59 16.47
CA MET A 441 15.09 18.38 15.67
C MET A 441 14.75 17.11 16.47
N ALA A 442 15.17 17.00 17.74
CA ALA A 442 14.89 15.84 18.59
C ALA A 442 13.39 15.68 18.90
N ILE A 443 12.66 16.79 19.08
CA ILE A 443 11.20 16.80 19.21
C ILE A 443 10.54 16.32 17.91
N PHE A 444 11.04 16.75 16.74
CA PHE A 444 10.52 16.36 15.44
C PHE A 444 10.77 14.88 15.08
N THR A 445 11.94 14.34 15.42
CA THR A 445 12.28 12.92 15.19
C THR A 445 11.60 11.98 16.20
N GLY A 446 11.24 12.49 17.38
CA GLY A 446 10.69 11.73 18.50
C GLY A 446 11.77 11.10 19.38
N GLU A 447 12.97 11.69 19.41
CA GLU A 447 14.16 11.19 20.13
C GLU A 447 14.31 11.78 21.54
N MET A 448 13.37 12.64 21.97
CA MET A 448 13.32 13.17 23.33
C MET A 448 13.30 12.04 24.36
N ARG A 449 14.42 11.91 25.08
CA ARG A 449 14.56 11.02 26.24
C ARG A 449 13.49 11.39 27.27
N THR A 450 12.69 10.41 27.68
CA THR A 450 11.72 10.55 28.77
C THR A 450 12.46 10.63 30.11
N ASN A 451 12.97 11.81 30.44
CA ASN A 451 13.40 12.15 31.80
C ASN A 451 12.26 12.89 32.52
N LYS A 452 11.34 12.11 33.09
CA LYS A 452 10.50 12.46 34.25
C LYS A 452 10.11 11.18 34.98
#